data_AF-A0A8J3WQB9-F1
#
_entry.id   AF-A0A8J3WQB9-F1
#
_cell.length_a   1.000
_cell.length_b   1.000
_cell.length_c   1.000
_cell.angle_alpha   90.00
_cell.angle_beta   90.00
_cell.angle_gamma   90.00
#
_symmetry.space_group_name_H-M   'P 1'
#
loop_
_entity.id
_entity.type
_entity.pdbx_description
1 polymer ?
#
loop_
_entity_poly.entity_id
_entity_poly.type
_entity_poly.pdbx_seq_one_letter_code
_entity_poly.pdbx_strand_id
1 'polypeptide(L)'
;MTPEPVRRKAPLTVKGVLYGRVSTARPAAVLAGQRITIQFRSRGSSVYWTVTTVTTTRTGSFSKQIAAAADGYWRVVYPGSSAYAAVTGPADYVDVR
;
A
#
# COMPACT_ATOMS: atom_id res chain seq x y z
N MET A 1 20.39 -3.55 4.45
CA MET A 1 19.39 -4.03 3.47
C MET A 1 19.63 -3.23 2.20
N THR A 2 20.01 -3.90 1.11
CA THR A 2 20.19 -3.25 -0.21
C THR A 2 18.84 -3.25 -0.91
N PRO A 3 18.31 -2.12 -1.38
CA PRO A 3 16.97 -2.08 -1.95
C PRO A 3 16.87 -2.76 -3.32
N GLU A 4 15.68 -3.26 -3.66
CA GLU A 4 15.43 -3.94 -4.93
C GLU A 4 15.35 -2.92 -6.09
N PRO A 5 16.20 -3.02 -7.13
CA PRO A 5 16.21 -2.06 -8.23
C PRO A 5 15.09 -2.33 -9.24
N VAL A 6 14.36 -1.29 -9.60
CA VAL A 6 13.39 -1.28 -10.70
C VAL A 6 13.96 -0.42 -11.84
N ARG A 7 13.89 -0.91 -13.08
CA ARG A 7 14.26 -0.10 -14.25
C ARG A 7 13.36 1.14 -14.31
N ARG A 8 13.93 2.30 -14.64
CA ARG A 8 13.18 3.55 -14.81
C ARG A 8 11.97 3.36 -15.72
N LYS A 9 10.80 3.81 -15.25
CA LYS A 9 9.49 3.65 -15.91
C LYS A 9 8.96 2.20 -16.01
N ALA A 10 9.68 1.20 -15.50
CA ALA A 10 9.09 -0.13 -15.35
C ALA A 10 7.97 -0.08 -14.29
N PRO A 11 6.90 -0.87 -14.48
CA PRO A 11 5.78 -0.88 -13.56
C PRO A 11 6.18 -1.56 -12.23
N LEU A 12 6.08 -0.82 -11.14
CA LEU A 12 6.05 -1.35 -9.78
C LEU A 12 4.67 -1.94 -9.52
N THR A 13 4.62 -3.22 -9.12
CA THR A 13 3.36 -3.86 -8.72
C THR A 13 3.18 -3.75 -7.21
N VAL A 14 2.22 -2.94 -6.77
CA VAL A 14 1.82 -2.83 -5.36
C VAL A 14 0.59 -3.70 -5.15
N LYS A 15 0.71 -4.73 -4.31
CA LYS A 15 -0.36 -5.68 -4.03
C LYS A 15 -0.38 -6.09 -2.57
N GLY A 16 -1.53 -6.56 -2.10
CA GLY A 16 -1.70 -7.06 -0.75
C GLY A 16 -3.12 -7.51 -0.48
N VAL A 17 -3.41 -7.82 0.79
CA VAL A 17 -4.75 -8.18 1.25
C VAL A 17 -5.05 -7.44 2.55
N LEU A 18 -6.23 -6.84 2.64
CA LEU A 18 -6.69 -6.13 3.81
C LEU A 18 -7.60 -7.03 4.66
N TYR A 19 -7.20 -7.23 5.90
CA TYR A 19 -7.96 -7.99 6.90
C TYR A 19 -8.24 -7.13 8.13
N GLY A 20 -9.44 -7.27 8.68
CA GLY A 20 -9.85 -6.69 9.95
C GLY A 20 -9.62 -7.68 11.07
N ARG A 21 -8.91 -7.25 12.12
CA ARG A 21 -8.83 -8.01 13.38
C ARG A 21 -9.97 -7.56 14.28
N VAL A 22 -10.85 -8.50 14.63
CA VAL A 22 -12.01 -8.26 15.50
C VAL A 22 -11.71 -8.69 16.94
N SER A 23 -11.14 -9.88 17.14
CA SER A 23 -10.63 -10.38 18.43
C SER A 23 -9.76 -11.63 18.21
N THR A 24 -9.10 -12.14 19.24
CA THR A 24 -8.38 -13.44 19.20
C THR A 24 -9.31 -14.65 19.02
N ALA A 25 -10.59 -14.50 19.34
CA ALA A 25 -11.60 -15.57 19.25
C ALA A 25 -12.36 -15.58 17.91
N ARG A 26 -12.17 -14.57 17.05
CA ARG A 26 -12.80 -14.52 15.73
C ARG A 26 -11.74 -14.53 14.62
N PRO A 27 -11.89 -15.36 13.57
CA PRO A 27 -11.00 -15.31 12.43
C PRO A 27 -10.99 -13.90 11.83
N ALA A 28 -9.85 -13.50 11.27
CA ALA A 28 -9.69 -12.19 10.66
C ALA A 28 -10.73 -12.02 9.53
N ALA A 29 -11.50 -10.93 9.59
CA ALA A 29 -12.50 -10.63 8.57
C ALA A 29 -11.80 -10.10 7.32
N VAL A 30 -12.07 -10.67 6.15
CA VAL A 30 -11.65 -10.05 4.88
C VAL A 30 -12.40 -8.73 4.70
N LEU A 31 -11.68 -7.65 4.42
CA LEU A 31 -12.30 -6.34 4.25
C LEU A 31 -12.49 -6.05 2.77
N ALA A 32 -13.64 -6.46 2.24
CA ALA A 32 -14.05 -6.21 0.86
C ALA A 32 -14.53 -4.76 0.65
N GLY A 33 -14.35 -4.25 -0.57
CA GLY A 33 -14.89 -2.95 -1.00
C GLY A 33 -14.29 -1.74 -0.28
N GLN A 34 -13.19 -1.92 0.46
CA GLN A 34 -12.55 -0.85 1.20
C GLN A 34 -11.67 -0.01 0.29
N ARG A 35 -11.72 1.31 0.45
CA ARG A 35 -10.77 2.22 -0.19
C ARG A 35 -9.46 2.22 0.59
N ILE A 36 -8.36 2.02 -0.12
CA ILE A 36 -7.01 2.17 0.40
C ILE A 36 -6.23 3.11 -0.51
N THR A 37 -5.27 3.82 0.06
CA THR A 37 -4.40 4.73 -0.70
C THR A 37 -3.01 4.16 -0.81
N ILE A 38 -2.43 4.22 -2.00
CA ILE A 38 -1.00 3.96 -2.22
C ILE A 38 -0.30 5.31 -2.19
N GLN A 39 0.68 5.45 -1.31
CA GLN A 39 1.41 6.69 -1.08
C GLN A 39 2.89 6.53 -1.42
N PHE A 40 3.49 7.62 -1.87
CA PHE A 40 4.91 7.71 -2.18
C PHE A 40 5.52 8.92 -1.47
N ARG A 41 6.77 8.77 -1.04
CA ARG A 41 7.67 9.90 -0.75
C ARG A 41 8.98 9.68 -1.47
N SER A 42 9.56 10.74 -2.01
CA SER A 42 10.90 10.68 -2.62
C SER A 42 11.97 10.40 -1.57
N ARG A 43 13.09 9.81 -1.99
CA ARG A 43 14.29 9.68 -1.17
C ARG A 43 14.73 11.07 -0.67
N GLY A 44 14.98 11.19 0.64
CA GLY A 44 15.36 12.46 1.28
C GLY A 44 14.19 13.36 1.70
N SER A 45 12.96 13.06 1.28
CA SER A 45 11.76 13.75 1.76
C SER A 45 11.16 13.05 2.99
N SER A 46 10.48 13.81 3.84
CA SER A 46 9.63 13.30 4.92
C SER A 46 8.14 13.28 4.56
N VAL A 47 7.77 13.87 3.42
CA VAL A 47 6.37 14.09 3.04
C VAL A 47 5.89 13.00 2.09
N TYR A 48 4.86 12.28 2.52
CA TYR A 48 4.12 11.35 1.68
C TYR A 48 2.97 12.06 0.97
N TRP A 49 2.77 11.73 -0.30
CA TRP A 49 1.58 12.11 -1.07
C TRP A 49 0.87 10.86 -1.59
N THR A 50 -0.44 10.98 -1.81
CA THR A 50 -1.26 9.89 -2.34
C THR A 50 -1.11 9.79 -3.85
N VAL A 51 -0.57 8.67 -4.30
CA VAL A 51 -0.40 8.38 -5.73
C VAL A 51 -1.70 7.97 -6.36
N THR A 52 -2.44 7.09 -5.69
CA THR A 52 -3.72 6.61 -6.18
C THR A 52 -4.52 5.98 -5.04
N THR A 53 -5.81 5.82 -5.30
CA THR A 53 -6.74 5.10 -4.44
C THR A 53 -7.17 3.83 -5.15
N VAL A 54 -7.14 2.70 -4.45
CA VAL A 54 -7.65 1.42 -4.97
C VAL A 54 -8.69 0.86 -4.02
N THR A 55 -9.61 0.08 -4.58
CA THR A 55 -10.67 -0.58 -3.82
C THR A 55 -10.34 -2.06 -3.70
N THR A 56 -10.46 -2.61 -2.50
CA THR A 56 -10.23 -4.05 -2.28
C THR A 56 -11.32 -4.89 -2.93
N THR A 57 -10.94 -6.06 -3.45
CA THR A 57 -11.86 -7.03 -4.05
C THR A 57 -12.72 -7.70 -2.98
N ARG A 58 -13.63 -8.60 -3.40
CA ARG A 58 -14.46 -9.42 -2.49
C ARG A 58 -13.63 -10.26 -1.50
N THR A 59 -12.38 -10.58 -1.82
CA THR A 59 -11.49 -11.33 -0.92
C THR A 59 -10.57 -10.42 -0.10
N GLY A 60 -10.79 -9.10 -0.13
CA GLY A 60 -9.95 -8.10 0.54
C GLY A 60 -8.63 -7.82 -0.19
N SER A 61 -8.37 -8.47 -1.32
CA SER A 61 -7.13 -8.28 -2.07
C SER A 61 -7.13 -6.98 -2.87
N PHE A 62 -5.95 -6.46 -3.19
CA PHE A 62 -5.76 -5.38 -4.14
C PHE A 62 -4.46 -5.59 -4.92
N SER A 63 -4.41 -5.04 -6.14
CA SER A 63 -3.22 -5.01 -6.97
C SER A 63 -3.27 -3.79 -7.87
N LYS A 64 -2.15 -3.08 -7.98
CA LYS A 64 -2.02 -1.92 -8.86
C LYS A 64 -0.61 -1.86 -9.41
N GLN A 65 -0.49 -1.66 -10.71
CA GLN A 65 0.76 -1.30 -11.35
C GLN A 65 0.89 0.21 -11.42
N ILE A 66 2.06 0.71 -11.02
CA ILE A 66 2.38 2.14 -10.98
C ILE A 66 3.77 2.31 -11.60
N ALA A 67 3.92 3.25 -12.52
CA ALA A 67 5.24 3.59 -13.04
C ALA A 67 6.05 4.33 -11.98
N ALA A 68 7.15 3.74 -11.52
CA ALA A 68 8.07 4.41 -10.60
C ALA A 68 8.96 5.38 -11.39
N ALA A 69 8.86 6.67 -11.06
CA ALA A 69 9.59 7.74 -11.75
C ALA A 69 10.88 8.17 -11.02
N ALA A 70 10.96 7.92 -9.71
CA ALA A 70 12.07 8.35 -8.87
C ALA A 70 12.24 7.41 -7.66
N ASP A 71 13.44 7.40 -7.11
CA ASP A 71 13.76 6.68 -5.87
C ASP A 71 12.93 7.19 -4.71
N GLY A 72 12.51 6.27 -3.85
CA GLY A 72 11.82 6.64 -2.63
C GLY A 72 11.06 5.51 -1.99
N TYR A 73 10.17 5.88 -1.08
CA TYR A 73 9.44 4.93 -0.24
C TYR A 73 7.97 4.89 -0.63
N TRP A 74 7.47 3.68 -0.85
CA TRP A 74 6.08 3.37 -1.13
C TRP A 74 5.42 2.76 0.10
N ARG A 75 4.18 3.14 0.38
CA ARG A 75 3.38 2.51 1.44
C ARG A 75 1.92 2.43 1.06
N VAL A 76 1.20 1.56 1.75
CA VAL A 76 -0.26 1.45 1.64
C VAL A 76 -0.89 1.93 2.94
N VAL A 77 -1.95 2.73 2.83
CA VAL A 77 -2.70 3.26 3.96
C VAL A 77 -4.17 2.92 3.80
N TYR A 78 -4.74 2.27 4.80
CA TYR A 78 -6.17 2.17 4.98
C TYR A 78 -6.62 3.30 5.91
N PRO A 79 -7.49 4.23 5.45
CA PRO A 79 -7.89 5.39 6.24
C PRO A 79 -8.85 5.04 7.39
N GLY A 80 -9.24 3.77 7.53
CA GLY A 80 -10.25 3.35 8.49
C GLY A 80 -11.67 3.42 7.93
N SER A 81 -12.61 2.97 8.74
CA SER A 81 -14.06 3.05 8.54
C SER A 81 -14.75 3.21 9.91
N SER A 82 -16.08 3.24 9.92
CA SER A 82 -16.86 3.22 11.17
C SER A 82 -16.62 1.98 12.02
N ALA A 83 -16.22 0.86 11.41
CA ALA A 83 -16.03 -0.42 12.09
C ALA A 83 -14.55 -0.79 12.34
N TYR A 84 -13.61 -0.16 11.63
CA TYR A 84 -12.20 -0.53 11.66
C TYR A 84 -11.31 0.70 11.73
N ALA A 85 -10.33 0.68 12.62
CA ALA A 85 -9.35 1.75 12.73
C ALA A 85 -8.48 1.86 11.47
N ALA A 86 -7.92 3.06 11.25
CA ALA A 86 -6.93 3.29 10.21
C ALA A 86 -5.66 2.47 10.48
N VAL A 87 -5.00 2.02 9.42
CA VAL A 87 -3.70 1.34 9.51
C VAL A 87 -2.79 1.77 8.37
N THR A 88 -1.51 1.92 8.68
CA THR A 88 -0.45 2.16 7.69
C THR A 88 0.42 0.92 7.59
N GLY A 89 0.55 0.38 6.38
CA GLY A 89 1.45 -0.73 6.10
C GLY A 89 2.93 -0.30 6.16
N PRO A 90 3.86 -1.27 6.15
CA PRO A 90 5.28 -0.98 6.08
C PRO A 90 5.60 -0.16 4.83
N ALA A 91 6.58 0.73 4.96
CA ALA A 91 7.13 1.46 3.84
C ALA A 91 8.24 0.62 3.18
N ASP A 92 8.21 0.55 1.86
CA ASP A 92 9.20 -0.17 1.06
C ASP A 92 9.98 0.80 0.18
N TYR A 93 11.31 0.67 0.14
CA TYR A 93 12.16 1.54 -0.66
C TYR A 93 12.36 0.93 -2.05
N VAL A 94 12.13 1.73 -3.07
CA VAL A 94 12.35 1.38 -4.47
C VAL A 94 13.48 2.23 -5.04
N ASP A 95 14.51 1.57 -5.57
CA ASP A 95 15.63 2.18 -6.29
C ASP A 95 15.32 2.20 -7.79
N VAL A 96 15.14 3.38 -8.38
CA VAL A 96 14.74 3.57 -9.78
C VAL A 96 15.96 3.92 -10.63
N ARG A 97 16.38 2.99 -11.49
CA ARG A 97 17.58 3.14 -12.34
C ARG A 97 17.23 3.51 -13.78
#